data_AF-A0A0G9K9S4-F1
#
_entry.id   AF-A0A0G9K9S4-F1
#
_cell.length_a   1.000
_cell.length_b   1.000
_cell.length_c   1.000
_cell.angle_alpha   90.00
_cell.angle_beta   90.00
_cell.angle_gamma   90.00
#
_symmetry.space_group_name_H-M   'P 1'
#
loop_
_entity.id
_entity.type
_entity.pdbx_description
1 polymer ?
#
loop_
_entity_poly.entity_id
_entity_poly.type
_entity_poly.pdbx_seq_one_letter_code
_entity_poly.pdbx_strand_id
1 'polypeptide(L)'
;MSRKMTQYSAEFKTKIVLEVLKGDKTINEIASEYNIIPKNIQNWKNIFLANAVVAMEPAKAVKEYKDEIEKLKAKNDEYAKIVGKLTVENNWMSGKLKSLDSKKRQDIVEFKLSDISITRQSELLGVARSGLYYLPKINEEELAIKQQIQAIYNEIPIYGYLKVHKQLLEDGFIVSPNTVQKYRKDLGLKAVLAVRAPYTTKGHKEHPIYSYKLKGL
;
A
#
# COMPACT_ATOMS: atom_id res chain seq x y z
N MET A 1 -17.37 -27.09 31.52
CA MET A 1 -16.63 -28.18 30.84
C MET A 1 -17.51 -28.72 29.72
N SER A 2 -17.09 -28.59 28.46
CA SER A 2 -17.84 -29.14 27.31
C SER A 2 -17.75 -30.66 27.31
N ARG A 3 -18.89 -31.36 27.34
CA ARG A 3 -18.94 -32.83 27.24
C ARG A 3 -18.51 -33.21 25.82
N LYS A 4 -17.39 -33.94 25.69
CA LYS A 4 -16.97 -34.48 24.39
C LYS A 4 -18.06 -35.41 23.85
N MET A 5 -18.48 -35.20 22.60
CA MET A 5 -19.41 -36.10 21.91
C MET A 5 -18.83 -37.51 21.81
N THR A 6 -19.68 -38.51 21.98
CA THR A 6 -19.32 -39.90 21.73
C THR A 6 -19.05 -40.10 20.24
N GLN A 7 -17.85 -40.60 19.92
CA GLN A 7 -17.47 -40.93 18.55
C GLN A 7 -17.52 -42.45 18.39
N TYR A 8 -18.14 -42.90 17.31
CA TYR A 8 -18.24 -44.32 16.96
C TYR A 8 -17.44 -44.56 15.67
N SER A 9 -16.67 -45.65 15.63
CA SER A 9 -15.90 -46.04 14.44
C SER A 9 -16.83 -46.41 13.27
N ALA A 10 -16.35 -46.26 12.04
CA ALA A 10 -17.13 -46.60 10.85
C ALA A 10 -17.52 -48.08 10.83
N GLU A 11 -16.59 -48.98 11.17
CA GLU A 11 -16.79 -50.43 11.25
C GLU A 11 -17.90 -50.80 12.27
N PHE A 12 -17.94 -50.11 13.40
CA PHE A 12 -18.96 -50.32 14.42
C PHE A 12 -20.34 -49.85 13.94
N LYS A 13 -20.41 -48.68 13.29
CA LYS A 13 -21.65 -48.19 12.67
C LYS A 13 -22.15 -49.14 11.59
N THR A 14 -21.28 -49.66 10.73
CA THR A 14 -21.67 -50.61 9.67
C THR A 14 -22.15 -51.94 10.25
N LYS A 15 -21.49 -52.47 11.28
CA LYS A 15 -21.92 -53.70 11.96
C LYS A 15 -23.35 -53.57 12.51
N ILE A 16 -23.64 -52.46 13.19
CA ILE A 16 -24.97 -52.18 13.74
C ILE A 16 -26.01 -52.01 12.63
N VAL A 17 -25.69 -51.27 11.56
CA VAL A 17 -26.62 -51.09 10.44
C VAL A 17 -26.92 -52.43 9.75
N LEU A 18 -25.93 -53.32 9.60
CA LEU A 18 -26.17 -54.66 9.05
C LEU A 18 -27.06 -55.50 9.97
N GLU A 19 -26.89 -55.43 11.30
CA GLU A 19 -27.75 -56.11 12.28
C GLU A 19 -29.20 -55.58 12.22
N VAL A 20 -29.38 -54.27 12.02
CA VAL A 20 -30.69 -53.64 11.81
C VAL A 20 -31.34 -54.06 10.48
N LEU A 21 -30.54 -54.27 9.42
CA LEU A 21 -31.04 -54.69 8.11
C LEU A 21 -31.38 -56.18 8.04
N LYS A 22 -30.74 -57.03 8.87
CA LYS A 22 -31.09 -58.46 9.00
C LYS A 22 -32.47 -58.67 9.61
N GLY A 23 -32.92 -57.77 10.49
CA GLY A 23 -34.27 -57.78 11.06
C GLY A 23 -34.47 -58.71 12.27
N ASP A 24 -33.41 -59.37 12.75
CA ASP A 24 -33.48 -60.31 13.88
C ASP A 24 -33.78 -59.65 15.23
N LYS A 25 -33.46 -58.35 15.36
CA LYS A 25 -33.70 -57.52 16.56
C LYS A 25 -34.28 -56.18 16.16
N THR A 26 -35.17 -55.63 16.97
CA THR A 26 -35.74 -54.30 16.75
C THR A 26 -34.70 -53.19 17.01
N ILE A 27 -34.90 -52.01 16.42
CA ILE A 27 -34.00 -50.84 16.61
C ILE A 27 -33.83 -50.50 18.10
N ASN A 28 -34.88 -50.71 18.90
CA ASN A 28 -34.88 -50.40 20.34
C ASN A 28 -34.11 -51.45 21.16
N GLU A 29 -34.14 -52.72 20.75
CA GLU A 29 -33.35 -53.80 21.38
C GLU A 29 -31.85 -53.61 21.09
N ILE A 30 -31.49 -53.31 19.83
CA ILE A 30 -30.10 -53.01 19.43
C ILE A 30 -29.59 -51.73 20.11
N ALA A 31 -30.44 -50.70 20.22
CA ALA A 31 -30.15 -49.49 20.99
C ALA A 31 -29.84 -49.80 22.46
N SER A 32 -30.55 -50.75 23.06
CA SER A 32 -30.39 -51.13 24.47
C SER A 32 -29.14 -51.99 24.68
N GLU A 33 -28.87 -52.93 23.77
CA GLU A 33 -27.72 -53.85 23.84
C GLU A 33 -26.38 -53.13 23.66
N TYR A 34 -26.31 -52.18 22.73
CA TYR A 34 -25.09 -51.41 22.47
C TYR A 34 -25.07 -50.04 23.19
N ASN A 35 -26.10 -49.71 23.97
CA ASN A 35 -26.28 -48.43 24.67
C ASN A 35 -26.15 -47.21 23.74
N ILE A 36 -26.92 -47.21 22.65
CA ILE A 36 -26.92 -46.17 21.60
C ILE A 36 -28.33 -45.61 21.46
N ILE A 37 -28.42 -44.29 21.22
CA ILE A 37 -29.69 -43.63 20.99
C ILE A 37 -30.32 -44.16 19.68
N PRO A 38 -31.60 -44.63 19.68
CA PRO A 38 -32.27 -45.17 18.49
C PRO A 38 -32.21 -44.27 17.25
N LYS A 39 -32.27 -42.95 17.45
CA LYS A 39 -32.16 -41.93 16.39
C LYS A 39 -30.81 -41.96 15.67
N ASN A 40 -29.71 -42.27 16.37
CA ASN A 40 -28.40 -42.40 15.75
C ASN A 40 -28.34 -43.61 14.83
N ILE A 41 -28.96 -44.73 15.23
CA ILE A 41 -29.05 -45.95 14.44
C ILE A 41 -29.86 -45.70 13.15
N GLN A 42 -30.98 -44.99 13.25
CA GLN A 42 -31.77 -44.58 12.07
C GLN A 42 -30.96 -43.67 11.14
N ASN A 43 -30.25 -42.68 11.68
CA ASN A 43 -29.39 -41.80 10.89
C ASN A 43 -28.27 -42.59 10.19
N TRP A 44 -27.64 -43.55 10.87
CA TRP A 44 -26.61 -44.39 10.27
C TRP A 44 -27.17 -45.30 9.17
N LYS A 45 -28.37 -45.86 9.37
CA LYS A 45 -29.08 -46.63 8.33
C LYS A 45 -29.33 -45.78 7.09
N ASN A 46 -29.81 -44.55 7.25
CA ASN A 46 -30.07 -43.63 6.14
C ASN A 46 -28.77 -43.26 5.39
N ILE A 47 -27.70 -42.95 6.12
CA ILE A 47 -26.38 -42.65 5.53
C ILE A 47 -25.82 -43.87 4.78
N PHE A 48 -25.96 -45.06 5.35
CA PHE A 48 -25.50 -46.30 4.73
C PHE A 48 -26.25 -46.59 3.44
N LEU A 49 -27.58 -46.48 3.44
CA LEU A 49 -28.39 -46.69 2.24
C LEU A 49 -28.13 -45.64 1.15
N ALA A 50 -27.92 -44.37 1.53
CA ALA A 50 -27.58 -43.30 0.58
C ALA A 50 -26.21 -43.52 -0.08
N ASN A 51 -25.22 -44.01 0.67
CA ASN A 51 -23.88 -44.29 0.17
C ASN A 51 -23.71 -45.71 -0.39
N ALA A 52 -24.69 -46.60 -0.23
CA ALA A 52 -24.62 -47.99 -0.69
C ALA A 52 -24.41 -48.08 -2.21
N VAL A 53 -25.04 -47.18 -2.97
CA VAL A 53 -24.88 -47.09 -4.43
C VAL A 53 -23.43 -46.73 -4.80
N VAL A 54 -22.83 -45.79 -4.09
CA VAL A 54 -21.43 -45.38 -4.27
C VAL A 54 -20.46 -46.52 -3.90
N ALA A 55 -20.79 -47.28 -2.86
CA ALA A 55 -20.00 -48.44 -2.43
C ALA A 55 -20.07 -49.64 -3.39
N MET A 56 -21.14 -49.75 -4.19
CA MET A 56 -21.30 -50.79 -5.22
C MET A 56 -20.55 -50.47 -6.51
N GLU A 57 -20.40 -49.19 -6.86
CA GLU A 57 -19.58 -48.74 -8.00
C GLU A 57 -18.39 -47.84 -7.56
N PRO A 58 -17.50 -48.33 -6.68
CA PRO A 58 -16.43 -47.52 -6.13
C PRO A 58 -15.46 -47.05 -7.22
N ALA A 59 -15.23 -47.88 -8.25
CA ALA A 59 -14.38 -47.55 -9.37
C ALA A 59 -14.92 -46.36 -10.20
N LYS A 60 -16.24 -46.24 -10.33
CA LYS A 60 -16.88 -45.16 -11.10
C LYS A 60 -16.86 -43.85 -10.32
N ALA A 61 -17.24 -43.87 -9.05
CA ALA A 61 -17.14 -42.70 -8.19
C ALA A 61 -15.69 -42.19 -8.06
N VAL A 62 -14.72 -43.09 -7.86
CA VAL A 62 -13.29 -42.71 -7.81
C VAL A 62 -12.83 -42.10 -9.14
N LYS A 63 -13.31 -42.61 -10.28
CA LYS A 63 -12.99 -42.06 -11.60
C LYS A 63 -13.57 -40.66 -11.79
N GLU A 64 -14.86 -40.47 -11.47
CA GLU A 64 -15.52 -39.16 -11.56
C GLU A 64 -14.83 -38.11 -10.68
N TYR A 65 -14.47 -38.46 -9.44
CA TYR A 65 -13.70 -37.56 -8.56
C TYR A 65 -12.30 -37.27 -9.09
N LYS A 66 -11.60 -38.26 -9.66
CA LYS A 66 -10.28 -38.05 -10.27
C LYS A 66 -10.38 -37.10 -11.46
N ASP A 67 -11.35 -37.31 -12.34
CA ASP A 67 -11.58 -36.46 -13.52
C ASP A 67 -11.94 -35.02 -13.09
N GLU A 68 -12.71 -34.84 -12.02
CA GLU A 68 -13.03 -33.52 -11.48
C GLU A 68 -11.82 -32.83 -10.84
N ILE A 69 -11.00 -33.57 -10.09
CA ILE A 69 -9.76 -33.06 -9.51
C ILE A 69 -8.78 -32.65 -10.61
N GLU A 70 -8.65 -33.43 -11.67
CA GLU A 70 -7.80 -33.10 -12.82
C GLU A 70 -8.28 -31.83 -13.53
N LYS A 71 -9.60 -31.69 -13.75
CA LYS A 71 -10.18 -30.45 -14.31
C LYS A 71 -9.94 -29.25 -13.42
N LEU A 72 -10.10 -29.38 -12.10
CA LEU A 72 -9.86 -28.30 -11.16
C LEU A 72 -8.37 -27.92 -11.11
N LYS A 73 -7.46 -28.90 -11.15
CA LYS A 73 -6.02 -28.65 -11.24
C LYS A 73 -5.66 -27.91 -12.52
N ALA A 74 -6.18 -28.35 -13.67
CA ALA A 74 -5.94 -27.69 -14.95
C ALA A 74 -6.40 -26.22 -14.94
N LYS A 75 -7.60 -25.94 -14.40
CA LYS A 75 -8.09 -24.56 -14.23
C LYS A 75 -7.23 -23.74 -13.28
N ASN A 76 -6.79 -24.34 -12.17
CA ASN A 76 -5.94 -23.65 -11.20
C ASN A 76 -4.57 -23.31 -11.80
N ASP A 77 -4.00 -24.22 -12.59
CA ASP A 77 -2.74 -23.99 -13.31
C ASP A 77 -2.89 -22.87 -14.36
N GLU A 78 -4.02 -22.82 -15.05
CA GLU A 78 -4.34 -21.74 -15.99
C GLU A 78 -4.48 -20.39 -15.28
N TYR A 79 -5.23 -20.33 -14.17
CA TYR A 79 -5.34 -19.12 -13.37
C TYR A 79 -4.00 -18.67 -12.79
N ALA A 80 -3.17 -19.61 -12.31
CA ALA A 80 -1.84 -19.29 -11.81
C ALA A 80 -0.96 -18.66 -12.90
N LYS A 81 -1.02 -19.16 -14.14
CA LYS A 81 -0.30 -18.57 -15.29
C LYS A 81 -0.79 -17.16 -15.58
N ILE A 82 -2.10 -16.94 -15.61
CA ILE A 82 -2.70 -15.63 -15.89
C ILE A 82 -2.33 -14.63 -14.78
N VAL A 83 -2.49 -15.01 -13.51
CA VAL A 83 -2.14 -14.17 -12.36
C VAL A 83 -0.64 -13.87 -12.34
N GLY A 84 0.21 -14.84 -12.66
CA GLY A 84 1.66 -14.63 -12.78
C GLY A 84 2.00 -13.58 -13.84
N LYS A 85 1.42 -13.71 -15.05
CA LYS A 85 1.59 -12.72 -16.13
C LYS A 85 1.12 -11.32 -15.71
N LEU A 86 -0.11 -11.21 -15.18
CA LEU A 86 -0.67 -9.95 -14.71
C LEU A 86 0.16 -9.31 -13.59
N THR A 87 0.75 -10.12 -12.71
CA THR A 87 1.59 -9.62 -11.61
C THR A 87 2.88 -9.00 -12.15
N VAL A 88 3.52 -9.65 -13.12
CA VAL A 88 4.75 -9.12 -13.76
C VAL A 88 4.43 -7.82 -14.51
N GLU A 89 3.36 -7.80 -15.31
CA GLU A 89 2.93 -6.62 -16.07
C GLU A 89 2.56 -5.45 -15.13
N ASN A 90 1.82 -5.71 -14.06
CA ASN A 90 1.48 -4.69 -13.07
C ASN A 90 2.71 -4.15 -12.32
N ASN A 91 3.65 -5.02 -11.95
CA ASN A 91 4.88 -4.58 -11.30
C ASN A 91 5.72 -3.69 -12.22
N TRP A 92 5.83 -4.05 -13.50
CA TRP A 92 6.51 -3.23 -14.50
C TRP A 92 5.81 -1.87 -14.68
N MET A 93 4.48 -1.86 -14.84
CA MET A 93 3.69 -0.65 -15.00
C MET A 93 3.77 0.26 -13.76
N SER A 94 3.65 -0.30 -12.56
CA SER A 94 3.82 0.44 -11.29
C SER A 94 5.22 1.03 -11.15
N GLY A 95 6.25 0.27 -11.56
CA GLY A 95 7.62 0.77 -11.61
C GLY A 95 7.78 1.97 -12.55
N LYS A 96 7.19 1.91 -13.74
CA LYS A 96 7.17 3.04 -14.69
C LYS A 96 6.38 4.22 -14.14
N LEU A 97 5.25 3.97 -13.50
CA LEU A 97 4.44 5.02 -12.89
C LEU A 97 5.22 5.77 -11.81
N LYS A 98 5.93 5.07 -10.92
CA LYS A 98 6.76 5.70 -9.87
C LYS A 98 7.86 6.62 -10.43
N SER A 99 8.33 6.37 -11.65
CA SER A 99 9.31 7.24 -12.31
C SER A 99 8.72 8.58 -12.80
N LEU A 100 7.40 8.72 -12.83
CA LEU A 100 6.73 9.95 -13.21
C LEU A 100 6.69 10.96 -12.06
N ASP A 101 6.68 12.23 -12.44
CA ASP A 101 6.53 13.35 -11.52
C ASP A 101 5.26 13.23 -10.67
N SER A 102 5.33 13.71 -9.42
CA SER A 102 4.24 13.63 -8.45
C SER A 102 2.98 14.34 -8.93
N LYS A 103 3.10 15.49 -9.60
CA LYS A 103 1.95 16.24 -10.11
C LYS A 103 1.19 15.45 -11.19
N LYS A 104 1.93 14.88 -12.16
CA LYS A 104 1.34 14.05 -13.21
C LYS A 104 0.60 12.84 -12.64
N ARG A 105 1.13 12.24 -11.57
CA ARG A 105 0.44 11.13 -10.89
C ARG A 105 -0.81 11.57 -10.14
N GLN A 106 -0.85 12.79 -9.61
CA GLN A 106 -2.04 13.35 -8.97
C GLN A 106 -3.15 13.63 -10.00
N ASP A 107 -2.79 14.12 -11.19
CA ASP A 107 -3.73 14.43 -12.28
C ASP A 107 -4.47 13.19 -12.81
N ILE A 108 -3.91 11.99 -12.63
CA ILE A 108 -4.53 10.71 -13.03
C ILE A 108 -5.70 10.33 -12.11
N VAL A 109 -5.78 10.89 -10.89
CA VAL A 109 -6.81 10.49 -9.91
C VAL A 109 -8.21 10.92 -10.36
N GLU A 110 -9.13 9.98 -10.32
CA GLU A 110 -10.53 10.19 -10.68
C GLU A 110 -11.39 10.39 -9.43
N PHE A 111 -12.01 11.57 -9.31
CA PHE A 111 -12.79 11.97 -8.12
C PHE A 111 -14.29 11.66 -8.18
N LYS A 112 -14.87 11.48 -9.38
CA LYS A 112 -16.33 11.53 -9.55
C LYS A 112 -17.03 10.18 -9.40
N LEU A 113 -16.62 9.15 -10.14
CA LEU A 113 -17.25 7.82 -10.11
C LEU A 113 -16.24 6.77 -10.60
N SER A 114 -15.63 6.03 -9.69
CA SER A 114 -14.62 5.01 -10.00
C SER A 114 -14.90 3.73 -9.21
N ASP A 115 -14.75 2.57 -9.86
CA ASP A 115 -14.85 1.24 -9.22
C ASP A 115 -13.87 1.07 -8.05
N ILE A 116 -12.85 1.94 -7.98
CA ILE A 116 -11.80 1.97 -6.98
C ILE A 116 -11.90 3.27 -6.17
N SER A 117 -11.84 3.18 -4.84
CA SER A 117 -11.87 4.36 -3.97
C SER A 117 -10.65 5.28 -4.15
N ILE A 118 -10.78 6.59 -3.89
CA ILE A 118 -9.68 7.57 -3.98
C ILE A 118 -8.49 7.15 -3.11
N THR A 119 -8.75 6.57 -1.94
CA THR A 119 -7.69 6.03 -1.06
C THR A 119 -6.89 4.94 -1.77
N ARG A 120 -7.59 3.99 -2.40
CA ARG A 120 -6.94 2.89 -3.10
C ARG A 120 -6.23 3.38 -4.36
N GLN A 121 -6.78 4.33 -5.10
CA GLN A 121 -6.10 4.99 -6.22
C GLN A 121 -4.81 5.67 -5.75
N SER A 122 -4.85 6.41 -4.63
CA SER A 122 -3.69 7.09 -4.06
C SER A 122 -2.57 6.11 -3.68
N GLU A 123 -2.92 4.97 -3.09
CA GLU A 123 -1.98 3.89 -2.77
C GLU A 123 -1.35 3.28 -4.02
N LEU A 124 -2.15 2.96 -5.04
CA LEU A 124 -1.68 2.37 -6.29
C LEU A 124 -0.73 3.32 -7.04
N LEU A 125 -1.06 4.62 -7.02
CA LEU A 125 -0.26 5.66 -7.67
C LEU A 125 0.93 6.11 -6.81
N GLY A 126 0.99 5.74 -5.53
CA GLY A 126 2.03 6.14 -4.60
C GLY A 126 2.07 7.65 -4.35
N VAL A 127 0.89 8.29 -4.29
CA VAL A 127 0.74 9.73 -4.03
C VAL A 127 0.10 9.96 -2.66
N ALA A 128 0.51 11.03 -1.97
CA ALA A 128 -0.11 11.40 -0.70
C ALA A 128 -1.51 11.96 -0.96
N ARG A 129 -2.52 11.39 -0.28
CA ARG A 129 -3.92 11.80 -0.42
C ARG A 129 -4.16 13.28 -0.11
N SER A 130 -3.42 13.84 0.86
CA SER A 130 -3.51 15.26 1.21
C SER A 130 -3.16 16.18 0.04
N GLY A 131 -2.22 15.78 -0.81
CA GLY A 131 -1.81 16.54 -1.98
C GLY A 131 -2.89 16.63 -3.07
N LEU A 132 -3.81 15.67 -3.12
CA LEU A 132 -4.90 15.63 -4.11
C LEU A 132 -5.94 16.73 -3.89
N TYR A 133 -6.19 17.07 -2.63
CA TYR A 133 -7.14 18.12 -2.25
C TYR A 133 -6.46 19.47 -2.02
N TYR A 134 -5.13 19.52 -2.12
CA TYR A 134 -4.39 20.74 -1.88
C TYR A 134 -4.54 21.69 -3.08
N LEU A 135 -5.13 22.85 -2.82
CA LEU A 135 -5.11 23.96 -3.76
C LEU A 135 -3.91 24.85 -3.43
N PRO A 136 -3.06 25.18 -4.42
CA PRO A 136 -1.92 26.05 -4.19
C PRO A 136 -2.42 27.41 -3.71
N LYS A 137 -2.00 27.80 -2.50
CA LYS A 137 -2.32 29.12 -1.95
C LYS A 137 -1.18 30.08 -2.29
N ILE A 138 -1.50 31.13 -3.03
CA ILE A 138 -0.56 32.23 -3.29
C ILE A 138 -0.53 33.11 -2.04
N ASN A 139 0.68 33.41 -1.54
CA ASN A 139 0.85 34.37 -0.46
C ASN A 139 1.02 35.78 -1.07
N GLU A 140 -0.02 36.59 -0.95
CA GLU A 140 -0.04 37.96 -1.50
C GLU A 140 1.03 38.85 -0.87
N GLU A 141 1.32 38.67 0.43
CA GLU A 141 2.37 39.43 1.13
C GLU A 141 3.76 39.08 0.59
N GLU A 142 4.02 37.79 0.34
CA GLU A 142 5.27 37.34 -0.26
C GLU A 142 5.45 37.94 -1.66
N LEU A 143 4.38 37.99 -2.45
CA LEU A 143 4.40 38.57 -3.78
C LEU A 143 4.68 40.08 -3.72
N ALA A 144 4.02 40.80 -2.82
CA ALA A 144 4.24 42.24 -2.61
C ALA A 144 5.69 42.53 -2.21
N ILE A 145 6.26 41.77 -1.27
CA ILE A 145 7.66 41.92 -0.86
C ILE A 145 8.61 41.63 -2.03
N LYS A 146 8.34 40.58 -2.82
CA LYS A 146 9.16 40.25 -4.01
C LYS A 146 9.11 41.35 -5.07
N GLN A 147 7.94 41.94 -5.31
CA GLN A 147 7.76 43.07 -6.22
C GLN A 147 8.54 44.29 -5.72
N GLN A 148 8.46 44.61 -4.43
CA GLN A 148 9.19 45.74 -3.85
C GLN A 148 10.71 45.52 -3.88
N ILE A 149 11.19 44.31 -3.60
CA ILE A 149 12.61 43.95 -3.77
C ILE A 149 13.08 44.20 -5.20
N GLN A 150 12.25 43.85 -6.19
CA GLN A 150 12.55 44.08 -7.61
C GLN A 150 12.59 45.57 -7.93
N ALA A 151 11.64 46.36 -7.41
CA ALA A 151 11.61 47.81 -7.57
C ALA A 151 12.89 48.47 -7.00
N ILE A 152 13.24 48.15 -5.75
CA ILE A 152 14.47 48.64 -5.09
C ILE A 152 15.72 48.26 -5.90
N TYR A 153 15.74 47.06 -6.49
CA TYR A 153 16.87 46.64 -7.32
C TYR A 153 16.97 47.41 -8.64
N ASN A 154 15.84 47.69 -9.27
CA ASN A 154 15.80 48.46 -10.52
C ASN A 154 16.24 49.92 -10.29
N GLU A 155 15.88 50.49 -9.15
CA GLU A 155 16.31 51.84 -8.76
C GLU A 155 17.78 51.87 -8.30
N ILE A 156 18.17 50.93 -7.43
CA ILE A 156 19.48 50.91 -6.78
C ILE A 156 20.10 49.50 -6.87
N PRO A 157 20.67 49.14 -8.04
CA PRO A 157 21.17 47.79 -8.29
C PRO A 157 22.41 47.44 -7.46
N ILE A 158 23.07 48.43 -6.84
CA ILE A 158 24.26 48.27 -5.98
C ILE A 158 23.87 47.64 -4.62
N TYR A 159 22.61 47.71 -4.21
CA TYR A 159 22.21 47.25 -2.88
C TYR A 159 22.32 45.73 -2.71
N GLY A 160 23.08 45.33 -1.68
CA GLY A 160 23.06 43.98 -1.13
C GLY A 160 21.80 43.72 -0.30
N TYR A 161 21.55 42.46 0.05
CA TYR A 161 20.31 42.05 0.72
C TYR A 161 20.07 42.76 2.07
N LEU A 162 21.12 43.07 2.83
CA LEU A 162 21.00 43.81 4.10
C LEU A 162 20.53 45.26 3.90
N LYS A 163 20.99 45.93 2.84
CA LYS A 163 20.54 47.30 2.51
C LYS A 163 19.11 47.29 1.99
N VAL A 164 18.78 46.34 1.13
CA VAL A 164 17.39 46.14 0.67
C VAL A 164 16.47 45.83 1.84
N HIS A 165 16.89 45.03 2.81
CA HIS A 165 16.10 44.77 4.01
C HIS A 165 15.81 46.04 4.82
N LYS A 166 16.80 46.93 5.01
CA LYS A 166 16.58 48.22 5.68
C LYS A 166 15.59 49.10 4.91
N GLN A 167 15.75 49.18 3.59
CA GLN A 167 14.81 49.92 2.73
C GLN A 167 13.38 49.37 2.85
N LEU A 168 13.22 48.05 2.85
CA LEU A 168 11.91 47.43 3.02
C LEU A 168 11.26 47.75 4.38
N LEU A 169 12.06 47.86 5.45
CA LEU A 169 11.55 48.29 6.76
C LEU A 169 11.09 49.75 6.74
N GLU A 170 11.81 50.62 6.03
CA GLU A 170 11.44 52.02 5.83
C GLU A 170 10.17 52.16 4.98
N ASP A 171 10.03 51.30 3.97
CA ASP A 171 8.85 51.20 3.10
C ASP A 171 7.62 50.56 3.81
N GLY A 172 7.76 50.16 5.08
CA GLY A 172 6.67 49.65 5.94
C GLY A 172 6.48 48.14 5.93
N PHE A 173 7.36 47.36 5.31
CA PHE A 173 7.29 45.90 5.29
C PHE A 173 7.94 45.28 6.53
N ILE A 174 7.26 44.34 7.17
CA ILE A 174 7.81 43.57 8.29
C ILE A 174 8.42 42.27 7.73
N VAL A 175 9.74 42.26 7.51
CA VAL A 175 10.44 41.11 6.90
C VAL A 175 11.78 40.87 7.58
N SER A 176 12.22 39.61 7.67
CA SER A 176 13.54 39.29 8.21
C SER A 176 14.65 39.44 7.15
N PRO A 177 15.91 39.75 7.53
CA PRO A 177 17.03 39.83 6.58
C PRO A 177 17.24 38.53 5.79
N ASN A 178 17.06 37.38 6.44
CA ASN A 178 17.21 36.05 5.83
C ASN A 178 16.12 35.80 4.77
N THR A 179 14.90 36.25 5.03
CA THR A 179 13.79 36.18 4.08
C THR A 179 14.09 37.03 2.84
N VAL A 180 14.59 38.25 3.03
CA VAL A 180 15.00 39.12 1.91
C VAL A 180 16.12 38.48 1.09
N GLN A 181 17.10 37.87 1.75
CA GLN A 181 18.18 37.15 1.07
C GLN A 181 17.64 35.98 0.25
N LYS A 182 16.72 35.18 0.81
CA LYS A 182 16.06 34.07 0.13
C LYS A 182 15.30 34.57 -1.10
N TYR A 183 14.44 35.58 -0.96
CA TYR A 183 13.64 36.11 -2.07
C TYR A 183 14.50 36.73 -3.17
N ARG A 184 15.59 37.45 -2.84
CA ARG A 184 16.56 37.93 -3.83
C ARG A 184 17.19 36.78 -4.60
N LYS A 185 17.52 35.67 -3.92
CA LYS A 185 18.06 34.46 -4.57
C LYS A 185 17.03 33.80 -5.47
N ASP A 186 15.78 33.67 -5.02
CA ASP A 186 14.67 33.12 -5.81
C ASP A 186 14.41 33.95 -7.08
N LEU A 187 14.55 35.28 -7.00
CA LEU A 187 14.45 36.20 -8.14
C LEU A 187 15.74 36.28 -8.98
N GLY A 188 16.82 35.62 -8.57
CA GLY A 188 18.11 35.66 -9.28
C GLY A 188 18.87 37.00 -9.19
N LEU A 189 18.49 37.88 -8.26
CA LEU A 189 19.07 39.21 -8.13
C LEU A 189 20.39 39.19 -7.36
N LYS A 190 21.41 39.83 -7.93
CA LYS A 190 22.72 40.03 -7.29
C LYS A 190 23.08 41.51 -7.35
N ALA A 191 23.70 42.02 -6.29
CA ALA A 191 24.17 43.40 -6.29
C ALA A 191 25.17 43.64 -7.44
N VAL A 192 24.92 44.68 -8.24
CA VAL A 192 25.81 45.10 -9.32
C VAL A 192 26.88 45.99 -8.71
N LEU A 193 28.08 45.43 -8.55
CA LEU A 193 29.22 46.14 -7.98
C LEU A 193 30.16 46.54 -9.12
N ALA A 194 30.62 47.80 -9.10
CA ALA A 194 31.65 48.28 -10.02
C ALA A 194 33.02 47.64 -9.76
N VAL A 195 33.21 47.07 -8.56
CA VAL A 195 34.46 46.41 -8.13
C VAL A 195 34.26 44.91 -8.14
N ARG A 196 35.33 44.18 -8.48
CA ARG A 196 35.35 42.71 -8.36
C ARG A 196 35.05 42.31 -6.91
N ALA A 197 34.23 41.28 -6.75
CA ALA A 197 33.96 40.72 -5.43
C ALA A 197 35.29 40.30 -4.77
N PRO A 198 35.49 40.61 -3.47
CA PRO A 198 36.70 40.21 -2.78
C PRO A 198 36.80 38.68 -2.73
N TYR A 199 37.97 38.15 -3.08
CA TYR A 199 38.25 36.72 -2.98
C TYR A 199 38.50 36.34 -1.53
N THR A 200 37.47 35.92 -0.79
CA THR A 200 37.60 35.45 0.60
C THR A 200 38.39 34.15 0.74
N THR A 201 38.59 33.43 -0.36
CA THR A 201 39.40 32.20 -0.44
C THR A 201 40.90 32.45 -0.62
N LYS A 202 41.31 33.65 -1.01
CA LYS A 202 42.74 33.99 -1.08
C LYS A 202 43.18 34.50 0.29
N GLY A 203 43.92 33.66 1.00
CA GLY A 203 44.56 34.05 2.26
C GLY A 203 45.50 35.24 2.05
N HIS A 204 45.51 36.15 3.02
CA HIS A 204 46.47 37.26 3.03
C HIS A 204 47.88 36.69 3.19
N LYS A 205 48.83 37.11 2.34
CA LYS A 205 50.20 36.57 2.37
C LYS A 205 50.93 36.85 3.69
N GLU A 206 50.55 37.91 4.38
CA GLU A 206 51.13 38.29 5.67
C GLU A 206 50.60 37.46 6.85
N HIS A 207 49.52 36.70 6.66
CA HIS A 207 48.98 35.84 7.71
C HIS A 207 49.62 34.45 7.64
N PRO A 208 50.22 33.97 8.74
CA PRO A 208 50.78 32.62 8.78
C PRO A 208 49.67 31.57 8.61
N ILE A 209 49.95 30.56 7.77
CA ILE A 209 49.05 29.41 7.59
C ILE A 209 49.35 28.41 8.71
N TYR A 210 48.43 28.27 9.66
CA TYR A 210 48.55 27.29 10.73
C TYR A 210 48.12 25.89 10.26
N SER A 211 48.86 24.87 10.67
CA SER A 211 48.50 23.48 10.41
C SER A 211 47.26 23.07 11.21
N TYR A 212 46.33 22.36 10.56
CA TYR A 212 45.12 21.85 11.21
C TYR A 212 45.47 20.65 12.11
N LYS A 213 45.60 20.90 13.42
CA LYS A 213 46.09 19.92 14.40
C LYS A 213 45.13 18.76 14.71
N LEU A 214 43.87 18.83 14.24
CA LEU A 214 42.85 17.79 14.44
C LEU A 214 42.74 16.83 13.24
N LYS A 215 43.72 16.84 12.33
CA LYS A 215 43.73 15.94 11.19
C LYS A 215 44.21 14.55 11.64
N GLY A 216 43.30 13.58 11.79
CA GLY A 216 43.63 12.18 12.09
C GLY A 216 43.34 11.70 13.53
N LEU A 217 42.61 12.50 14.31
CA LEU A 217 41.83 12.06 15.47
C LEU A 217 40.41 11.71 15.00
#